data_AF-A0AAU1YZF9-F1
#
_entry.id   AF-A0AAU1YZF9-F1
#
_cell.length_a   1.000
_cell.length_b   1.000
_cell.length_c   1.000
_cell.angle_alpha   90.00
_cell.angle_beta   90.00
_cell.angle_gamma   90.00
#
_symmetry.space_group_name_H-M   'P 1'
#
loop_
_entity.id
_entity.type
_entity.pdbx_description
1 polymer ?
#
loop_
_entity_poly.entity_id
_entity_poly.type
_entity_poly.pdbx_seq_one_letter_code
_entity_poly.pdbx_strand_id
1 'polypeptide(L)'
;MRTPHGRPGRGASPSTVHALRTLQRLAQGEAELRWTMAGFTSSPEGAPAGGTHRNLMGHLDGTANPDPADPAGLARIVVSDPAAPAWLSGGSYLVVRRIRMLLDHWDTLPRAHRDQTIGRRTSDGAPLSGGAEHTPADLAASRPDGVPVIAANAHIRLAAPATTGGATMLRRGWSYHDGPRPDGTPDAGMLFLAWQADPRTGFVPVQHRLARGDALARYTVHEASALFVAPGGAAPGRYIGQALMEG
;
A
#
# COMPACT_ATOMS: atom_id res chain seq x y z
N MET A 1 0.72 18.74 -39.03
CA MET A 1 0.58 18.89 -37.57
C MET A 1 0.48 17.48 -36.99
N ARG A 2 1.59 16.89 -36.51
CA ARG A 2 1.62 15.50 -36.05
C ARG A 2 1.16 15.45 -34.59
N THR A 3 0.13 14.67 -34.32
CA THR A 3 -0.30 14.25 -32.98
C THR A 3 0.86 13.54 -32.27
N PRO A 4 1.19 13.89 -31.02
CA PRO A 4 2.13 13.10 -30.24
C PRO A 4 1.43 11.79 -29.86
N HIS A 5 1.88 10.68 -30.44
CA HIS A 5 1.50 9.35 -29.97
C HIS A 5 2.00 9.20 -28.52
N GLY A 6 1.05 9.18 -27.58
CA GLY A 6 1.31 8.73 -26.22
C GLY A 6 1.89 7.32 -26.28
N ARG A 7 3.06 7.13 -25.68
CA ARG A 7 3.65 5.78 -25.54
C ARG A 7 2.70 4.93 -24.69
N PRO A 8 2.37 3.70 -25.13
CA PRO A 8 1.60 2.76 -24.30
C PRO A 8 2.36 2.47 -23.01
N GLY A 9 1.62 2.29 -21.90
CA GLY A 9 2.16 2.01 -20.57
C GLY A 9 3.22 0.90 -20.64
N ARG A 10 4.40 1.16 -20.07
CA ARG A 10 5.49 0.17 -20.08
C ARG A 10 5.03 -1.05 -19.28
N GLY A 11 4.87 -2.19 -19.97
CA GLY A 11 4.70 -3.49 -19.34
C GLY A 11 5.89 -3.85 -18.43
N ALA A 12 5.76 -4.94 -17.68
CA ALA A 12 6.81 -5.42 -16.77
C ALA A 12 8.18 -5.48 -17.48
N SER A 13 9.26 -5.09 -16.78
CA SER A 13 10.60 -5.14 -17.37
C SER A 13 10.94 -6.56 -17.82
N PRO A 14 11.73 -6.75 -18.90
CA PRO A 14 12.16 -8.08 -19.34
C PRO A 14 12.81 -8.91 -18.21
N SER A 15 13.54 -8.25 -17.31
CA SER A 15 14.13 -8.88 -16.12
C SER A 15 13.08 -9.41 -15.14
N THR A 16 11.99 -8.67 -14.91
CA THR A 16 10.89 -9.09 -14.04
C THR A 16 10.18 -10.31 -14.61
N VAL A 17 9.88 -10.29 -15.91
CA VAL A 17 9.22 -11.42 -16.59
C VAL A 17 10.12 -12.67 -16.58
N HIS A 18 11.41 -12.49 -16.82
CA HIS A 18 12.39 -13.57 -16.78
C HIS A 18 12.45 -14.21 -15.37
N ALA A 19 12.54 -13.41 -14.31
CA ALA A 19 12.57 -13.90 -12.93
C ALA A 19 11.30 -14.67 -12.57
N LEU A 20 10.11 -14.13 -12.91
CA LEU A 20 8.83 -14.82 -12.69
C LEU A 20 8.79 -16.18 -13.39
N ARG A 21 9.17 -16.24 -14.68
CA ARG A 21 9.22 -17.49 -15.44
C ARG A 21 10.21 -18.48 -14.84
N THR A 22 11.35 -18.03 -14.34
CA THR A 22 12.35 -18.89 -13.69
C THR A 22 11.78 -19.50 -12.41
N LEU A 23 11.14 -18.72 -11.54
CA LEU A 23 10.51 -19.24 -10.33
C LEU A 23 9.37 -20.23 -10.64
N GLN A 24 8.54 -19.92 -11.65
CA GLN A 24 7.47 -20.83 -12.08
C GLN A 24 8.00 -22.16 -12.59
N ARG A 25 9.11 -22.18 -13.34
CA ARG A 25 9.74 -23.42 -13.80
C ARG A 25 10.31 -24.24 -12.64
N LEU A 26 10.98 -23.59 -11.69
CA LEU A 26 11.56 -24.28 -10.53
C LEU A 26 10.52 -24.91 -9.62
N ALA A 27 9.28 -24.39 -9.61
CA ALA A 27 8.19 -24.92 -8.81
C ALA A 27 7.41 -26.07 -9.50
N GLN A 28 7.69 -26.39 -10.76
CA GLN A 28 6.94 -27.42 -11.51
C GLN A 28 7.06 -28.79 -10.84
N GLY A 29 5.93 -29.47 -10.68
CA GLY A 29 5.85 -30.78 -10.00
C GLY A 29 5.69 -30.70 -8.49
N GLU A 30 6.05 -29.56 -7.88
CA GLU A 30 5.98 -29.35 -6.42
C GLU A 30 4.87 -28.38 -6.01
N ALA A 31 4.54 -27.41 -6.88
CA ALA A 31 3.49 -26.42 -6.62
C ALA A 31 2.81 -25.94 -7.91
N GLU A 32 1.57 -25.47 -7.76
CA GLU A 32 0.76 -24.91 -8.85
C GLU A 32 0.50 -23.42 -8.66
N LEU A 33 0.40 -22.70 -9.78
CA LEU A 33 0.08 -21.26 -9.76
C LEU A 33 -1.38 -21.05 -9.33
N ARG A 34 -1.60 -20.52 -8.13
CA ARG A 34 -2.94 -20.14 -7.68
C ARG A 34 -3.45 -18.84 -8.31
N TRP A 35 -2.62 -17.81 -8.35
CA TRP A 35 -2.91 -16.52 -8.96
C TRP A 35 -1.62 -15.75 -9.23
N THR A 36 -1.67 -14.80 -10.17
CA THR A 36 -0.60 -13.83 -10.41
C THR A 36 -1.24 -12.46 -10.65
N MET A 37 -0.57 -11.40 -10.18
CA MET A 37 -0.99 -10.02 -10.39
C MET A 37 0.24 -9.19 -10.74
N ALA A 38 0.15 -8.44 -11.83
CA ALA A 38 1.20 -7.52 -12.24
C ALA A 38 0.89 -6.11 -11.72
N GLY A 39 1.93 -5.39 -11.29
CA GLY A 39 1.80 -4.01 -10.86
C GLY A 39 2.97 -3.16 -11.34
N PHE A 40 2.79 -1.84 -11.23
CA PHE A 40 3.78 -0.85 -11.58
C PHE A 40 3.78 0.29 -10.55
N THR A 41 4.90 1.00 -10.44
CA THR A 41 4.97 2.30 -9.76
C THR A 41 5.25 3.37 -10.80
N SER A 42 4.69 4.57 -10.60
CA SER A 42 5.11 5.75 -11.34
C SER A 42 6.29 6.38 -10.60
N SER A 43 7.51 5.95 -10.88
CA SER A 43 8.66 6.81 -10.64
C SER A 43 8.80 7.75 -11.83
N PRO A 44 8.70 9.08 -11.66
CA PRO A 44 9.13 10.00 -12.71
C PRO A 44 10.56 9.66 -13.12
N GLU A 45 10.84 9.70 -14.42
CA GLU A 45 12.20 9.51 -14.93
C GLU A 45 13.11 10.57 -14.31
N GLY A 46 14.14 10.13 -13.56
CA GLY A 46 15.06 11.03 -12.84
C GLY A 46 14.65 11.43 -11.41
N ALA A 47 13.55 10.89 -10.85
CA ALA A 47 13.24 11.10 -9.43
C ALA A 47 14.31 10.48 -8.52
N PRO A 48 14.69 11.13 -7.40
CA PRO A 48 15.60 10.54 -6.41
C PRO A 48 15.09 9.19 -5.95
N ALA A 49 16.00 8.24 -5.76
CA ALA A 49 15.66 6.96 -5.14
C ALA A 49 15.06 7.22 -3.75
N GLY A 50 13.83 6.75 -3.51
CA GLY A 50 13.15 6.87 -2.21
C GLY A 50 12.08 7.97 -2.10
N GLY A 51 11.79 8.74 -3.16
CA GLY A 51 10.67 9.69 -3.15
C GLY A 51 9.29 9.03 -3.13
N THR A 52 8.30 9.69 -2.51
CA THR A 52 6.91 9.20 -2.47
C THR A 52 6.29 9.13 -3.87
N HIS A 53 5.75 7.98 -4.23
CA HIS A 53 5.11 7.76 -5.53
C HIS A 53 3.65 8.23 -5.53
N ARG A 54 3.07 8.38 -6.72
CA ARG A 54 1.63 8.60 -6.87
C ARG A 54 0.90 7.30 -7.22
N ASN A 55 -0.34 7.16 -6.76
CA ASN A 55 -1.25 6.10 -7.19
C ASN A 55 -2.18 6.58 -8.33
N LEU A 56 -3.03 5.70 -8.85
CA LEU A 56 -3.93 6.02 -9.97
C LEU A 56 -5.05 7.02 -9.63
N MET A 57 -5.30 7.26 -8.33
CA MET A 57 -6.19 8.34 -7.86
C MET A 57 -5.46 9.70 -7.75
N GLY A 58 -4.19 9.76 -8.18
CA GLY A 58 -3.37 10.97 -8.28
C GLY A 58 -2.70 11.40 -6.98
N HIS A 59 -2.94 10.72 -5.86
CA HIS A 59 -2.40 11.10 -4.55
C HIS A 59 -1.00 10.54 -4.33
N LEU A 60 -0.17 11.29 -3.58
CA LEU A 60 1.07 10.77 -3.03
C LEU A 60 0.75 9.66 -2.02
N ASP A 61 1.44 8.52 -2.15
CA ASP A 61 1.15 7.30 -1.42
C ASP A 61 2.43 6.70 -0.83
N GLY A 62 2.56 6.80 0.49
CA GLY A 62 3.72 6.31 1.23
C GLY A 62 4.25 7.26 2.32
N THR A 63 3.82 8.52 2.29
CA THR A 63 4.30 9.62 3.17
C THR A 63 4.41 9.27 4.66
N ALA A 64 3.43 8.53 5.20
CA ALA A 64 3.35 8.20 6.64
C ALA A 64 3.79 6.76 6.95
N ASN A 65 4.60 6.14 6.10
CA ASN A 65 5.18 4.83 6.39
C ASN A 65 6.17 4.92 7.56
N PRO A 66 6.25 3.88 8.42
CA PRO A 66 7.37 3.75 9.36
C PRO A 66 8.69 3.68 8.58
N ASP A 67 9.70 4.38 9.07
CA ASP A 67 11.04 4.36 8.49
C ASP A 67 11.76 3.06 8.91
N PRO A 68 12.11 2.15 7.98
CA PRO A 68 12.85 0.95 8.32
C PRO A 68 14.29 1.21 8.78
N ALA A 69 14.84 2.42 8.56
CA ALA A 69 16.14 2.82 9.07
C ALA A 69 16.10 3.23 10.56
N ASP A 70 14.93 3.59 11.09
CA ASP A 70 14.70 3.85 12.51
C ASP A 70 14.39 2.54 13.25
N PRO A 71 15.11 2.19 14.34
CA PRO A 71 14.81 1.01 15.14
C PRO A 71 13.34 0.90 15.59
N ALA A 72 12.70 2.02 15.93
CA ALA A 72 11.30 2.00 16.34
C ALA A 72 10.36 1.71 15.15
N GLY A 73 10.65 2.27 13.97
CA GLY A 73 9.96 1.95 12.72
C GLY A 73 10.15 0.50 12.30
N LEU A 74 11.39 -0.01 12.34
CA LEU A 74 11.74 -1.39 12.02
C LEU A 74 11.01 -2.40 12.92
N ALA A 75 10.90 -2.11 14.22
CA ALA A 75 10.17 -2.95 15.18
C ALA A 75 8.66 -3.05 14.89
N ARG A 76 8.08 -2.11 14.11
CA ARG A 76 6.69 -2.24 13.64
C ARG A 76 6.56 -3.18 12.44
N ILE A 77 7.66 -3.44 11.73
CA ILE A 77 7.68 -4.15 10.45
C ILE A 77 8.15 -5.60 10.65
N VAL A 78 9.14 -5.82 11.52
CA VAL A 78 9.85 -7.09 11.69
C VAL A 78 9.48 -7.76 13.01
N VAL A 79 9.27 -9.08 12.96
CA VAL A 79 8.99 -9.91 14.14
C VAL A 79 10.26 -10.03 14.98
N SER A 80 10.20 -9.51 16.21
CA SER A 80 11.27 -9.60 17.22
C SER A 80 10.77 -10.09 18.58
N ASP A 81 9.47 -10.41 18.71
CA ASP A 81 8.88 -10.92 19.94
C ASP A 81 9.46 -12.30 20.29
N PRO A 82 10.09 -12.48 21.46
CA PRO A 82 10.60 -13.79 21.90
C PRO A 82 9.52 -14.86 22.06
N ALA A 83 8.25 -14.47 22.20
CA ALA A 83 7.12 -15.40 22.25
C ALA A 83 6.67 -15.89 20.87
N ALA A 84 7.12 -15.24 19.78
CA ALA A 84 6.86 -15.72 18.43
C ALA A 84 7.68 -17.00 18.13
N PRO A 85 7.21 -17.87 17.23
CA PRO A 85 7.98 -19.03 16.81
C PRO A 85 9.38 -18.63 16.33
N ALA A 86 10.42 -19.31 16.82
CA ALA A 86 11.81 -18.94 16.58
C ALA A 86 12.17 -18.83 15.09
N TRP A 87 11.57 -19.68 14.24
CA TRP A 87 11.78 -19.66 12.78
C TRP A 87 11.28 -18.37 12.10
N LEU A 88 10.42 -17.60 12.77
CA LEU A 88 9.86 -16.34 12.28
C LEU A 88 10.63 -15.11 12.77
N SER A 89 11.60 -15.27 13.69
CA SER A 89 12.42 -14.16 14.14
C SER A 89 13.14 -13.49 12.96
N GLY A 90 13.07 -12.16 12.89
CA GLY A 90 13.58 -11.38 11.76
C GLY A 90 12.72 -11.43 10.49
N GLY A 91 11.59 -12.13 10.52
CA GLY A 91 10.59 -12.16 9.45
C GLY A 91 9.52 -11.09 9.60
N SER A 92 8.43 -11.21 8.85
CA SER A 92 7.30 -10.26 8.86
C SER A 92 6.00 -10.94 8.40
N TYR A 93 4.87 -10.35 8.72
CA TYR A 93 3.59 -10.72 8.13
C TYR A 93 3.24 -9.78 6.98
N LEU A 94 2.82 -10.33 5.85
CA LEU A 94 2.40 -9.59 4.67
C LEU A 94 0.90 -9.76 4.45
N VAL A 95 0.16 -8.66 4.51
CA VAL A 95 -1.22 -8.61 4.01
C VAL A 95 -1.20 -8.11 2.57
N VAL A 96 -1.86 -8.85 1.68
CA VAL A 96 -2.07 -8.47 0.28
C VAL A 96 -3.56 -8.20 0.06
N ARG A 97 -3.89 -7.07 -0.56
CA ARG A 97 -5.24 -6.76 -1.03
C ARG A 97 -5.19 -6.27 -2.47
N ARG A 98 -6.02 -6.84 -3.34
CA ARG A 98 -6.33 -6.21 -4.64
C ARG A 98 -7.49 -5.26 -4.42
N ILE A 99 -7.23 -3.96 -4.56
CA ILE A 99 -8.20 -2.89 -4.31
C ILE A 99 -8.45 -2.17 -5.63
N ARG A 100 -9.59 -2.46 -6.27
CA ARG A 100 -10.02 -1.74 -7.47
C ARG A 100 -10.42 -0.32 -7.10
N MET A 101 -10.03 0.63 -7.93
CA MET A 101 -10.40 2.05 -7.82
C MET A 101 -11.57 2.31 -8.78
N LEU A 102 -12.64 2.93 -8.27
CA LEU A 102 -13.80 3.33 -9.09
C LEU A 102 -13.49 4.66 -9.79
N LEU A 103 -12.54 4.62 -10.75
CA LEU A 103 -11.95 5.81 -11.36
C LEU A 103 -12.97 6.68 -12.11
N ASP A 104 -13.91 6.06 -12.83
CA ASP A 104 -14.98 6.77 -13.55
C ASP A 104 -15.83 7.64 -12.61
N HIS A 105 -15.98 7.24 -11.34
CA HIS A 105 -16.65 8.06 -10.34
C HIS A 105 -15.69 9.07 -9.70
N TRP A 106 -14.51 8.62 -9.29
CA TRP A 106 -13.49 9.43 -8.62
C TRP A 106 -13.07 10.67 -9.42
N ASP A 107 -12.92 10.51 -10.73
CA ASP A 107 -12.39 11.56 -11.60
C ASP A 107 -13.39 12.70 -11.82
N THR A 108 -14.69 12.43 -11.65
CA THR A 108 -15.76 13.44 -11.72
C THR A 108 -15.81 14.38 -10.51
N LEU A 109 -15.17 14.00 -9.40
CA LEU A 109 -15.22 14.77 -8.16
C LEU A 109 -14.37 16.05 -8.27
N PRO A 110 -14.82 17.18 -7.69
CA PRO A 110 -13.96 18.34 -7.50
C PRO A 110 -12.71 17.98 -6.69
N ARG A 111 -11.56 18.58 -7.02
CA ARG A 111 -10.28 18.35 -6.29
C ARG A 111 -10.45 18.50 -4.77
N ALA A 112 -11.15 19.54 -4.32
CA ALA A 112 -11.39 19.77 -2.90
C ALA A 112 -12.12 18.59 -2.22
N HIS A 113 -13.03 17.91 -2.93
CA HIS A 113 -13.71 16.73 -2.40
C HIS A 113 -12.78 15.52 -2.32
N ARG A 114 -11.94 15.31 -3.34
CA ARG A 114 -10.91 14.25 -3.32
C ARG A 114 -9.92 14.46 -2.18
N ASP A 115 -9.41 15.68 -2.05
CA ASP A 115 -8.46 16.05 -0.99
C ASP A 115 -9.10 15.89 0.40
N GLN A 116 -10.38 16.23 0.57
CA GLN A 116 -11.11 16.00 1.83
C GLN A 116 -11.38 14.52 2.12
N THR A 117 -11.65 13.72 1.09
CA THR A 117 -11.81 12.26 1.21
C THR A 117 -10.54 11.63 1.77
N ILE A 118 -9.37 12.06 1.29
CA ILE A 118 -8.08 11.55 1.77
C ILE A 118 -7.65 12.23 3.08
N GLY A 119 -7.78 13.55 3.18
CA GLY A 119 -7.24 14.40 4.24
C GLY A 119 -5.87 15.02 3.92
N ARG A 120 -5.38 14.86 2.67
CA ARG A 120 -4.14 15.47 2.15
C ARG A 120 -4.41 16.12 0.80
N ARG A 121 -3.65 17.16 0.48
CA ARG A 121 -3.70 17.80 -0.84
C ARG A 121 -3.12 16.88 -1.90
N THR A 122 -3.84 16.69 -3.00
CA THR A 122 -3.33 15.96 -4.16
C THR A 122 -2.08 16.64 -4.75
N SER A 123 -1.94 17.97 -4.66
CA SER A 123 -0.84 18.71 -5.30
C SER A 123 0.54 18.34 -4.75
N ASP A 124 0.69 18.36 -3.43
CA ASP A 124 1.98 18.29 -2.73
C ASP A 124 1.99 17.29 -1.55
N GLY A 125 0.89 16.58 -1.32
CA GLY A 125 0.76 15.58 -0.26
C GLY A 125 0.66 16.14 1.15
N ALA A 126 0.69 17.46 1.35
CA ALA A 126 0.58 18.04 2.68
C ALA A 126 -0.79 17.74 3.32
N PRO A 127 -0.87 17.60 4.65
CA PRO A 127 -2.16 17.44 5.32
C PRO A 127 -3.00 18.70 5.14
N LEU A 128 -4.33 18.55 5.16
CA LEU A 128 -5.24 19.70 5.05
C LEU A 128 -5.09 20.70 6.21
N SER A 129 -4.51 20.27 7.34
CA SER A 129 -4.13 21.14 8.45
C SER A 129 -2.97 22.10 8.15
N GLY A 130 -2.26 21.96 7.02
CA GLY A 130 -1.21 22.88 6.58
C GLY A 130 0.20 22.25 6.50
N GLY A 131 1.17 23.06 6.04
CA GLY A 131 2.56 22.63 5.89
C GLY A 131 2.88 21.93 4.56
N ALA A 132 3.84 21.01 4.61
CA ALA A 132 4.37 20.23 3.48
C ALA A 132 4.04 18.73 3.64
N GLU A 133 4.46 17.89 2.68
CA GLU A 133 4.19 16.45 2.67
C GLU A 133 4.42 15.77 4.04
N HIS A 134 5.61 15.93 4.60
CA HIS A 134 6.01 15.29 5.85
C HIS A 134 5.62 16.09 7.12
N THR A 135 4.86 17.17 6.99
CA THR A 135 4.27 17.83 8.16
C THR A 135 3.28 16.87 8.83
N PRO A 136 3.36 16.67 10.16
CA PRO A 136 2.38 15.89 10.90
C PRO A 136 0.96 16.44 10.69
N ALA A 137 0.00 15.55 10.46
CA ALA A 137 -1.40 15.94 10.34
C ALA A 137 -1.95 16.34 11.72
N ASP A 138 -2.45 17.57 11.85
CA ASP A 138 -3.15 18.00 13.05
C ASP A 138 -4.62 17.56 12.97
N LEU A 139 -4.93 16.45 13.65
CA LEU A 139 -6.26 15.87 13.70
C LEU A 139 -7.21 16.64 14.63
N ALA A 140 -6.71 17.55 15.47
CA ALA A 140 -7.52 18.39 16.36
C ALA A 140 -7.89 19.74 15.71
N ALA A 141 -7.14 20.16 14.67
CA ALA A 141 -7.41 21.39 13.94
C ALA A 141 -8.87 21.49 13.46
N SER A 142 -9.50 22.62 13.77
CA SER A 142 -10.88 22.93 13.41
C SER A 142 -10.97 24.30 12.75
N ARG A 143 -11.92 24.44 11.83
CA ARG A 143 -12.28 25.71 11.20
C ARG A 143 -12.99 26.63 12.22
N PRO A 144 -13.14 27.94 11.95
CA PRO A 144 -13.83 28.86 12.86
C PRO A 144 -15.28 28.47 13.19
N ASP A 145 -15.94 27.70 12.31
CA ASP A 145 -17.28 27.15 12.51
C ASP A 145 -17.29 25.86 13.36
N GLY A 146 -16.15 25.45 13.92
CA GLY A 146 -16.00 24.26 14.76
C GLY A 146 -15.90 22.95 13.98
N VAL A 147 -15.96 22.97 12.66
CA VAL A 147 -15.86 21.75 11.86
C VAL A 147 -14.38 21.35 11.68
N PRO A 148 -14.02 20.06 11.83
CA PRO A 148 -12.63 19.61 11.64
C PRO A 148 -12.06 20.01 10.26
N VAL A 149 -10.81 20.48 10.24
CA VAL A 149 -10.10 20.83 8.99
C VAL A 149 -9.88 19.57 8.14
N ILE A 150 -9.43 18.49 8.78
CA ILE A 150 -9.40 17.14 8.22
C ILE A 150 -10.72 16.47 8.62
N ALA A 151 -11.58 16.11 7.65
CA ALA A 151 -12.89 15.53 7.94
C ALA A 151 -12.84 14.33 8.90
N ALA A 152 -13.90 14.15 9.71
CA ALA A 152 -13.98 13.07 10.71
C ALA A 152 -13.89 11.66 10.10
N ASN A 153 -14.30 11.53 8.83
CA ASN A 153 -14.25 10.32 8.02
C ASN A 153 -13.14 10.32 6.95
N ALA A 154 -12.21 11.29 6.99
CA ALA A 154 -11.08 11.32 6.07
C ALA A 154 -10.19 10.08 6.26
N HIS A 155 -9.73 9.51 5.15
CA HIS A 155 -8.96 8.26 5.14
C HIS A 155 -7.76 8.29 6.08
N ILE A 156 -6.92 9.34 6.02
CA ILE A 156 -5.72 9.42 6.87
C ILE A 156 -6.07 9.52 8.36
N ARG A 157 -7.21 10.14 8.71
CA ARG A 157 -7.63 10.31 10.11
C ARG A 157 -7.97 8.95 10.69
N LEU A 158 -8.75 8.16 9.95
CA LEU A 158 -9.18 6.83 10.37
C LEU A 158 -8.03 5.82 10.32
N ALA A 159 -7.04 5.99 9.45
CA ALA A 159 -5.87 5.13 9.38
C ALA A 159 -4.75 5.51 10.37
N ALA A 160 -4.80 6.70 10.98
CA ALA A 160 -3.72 7.20 11.83
C ALA A 160 -3.54 6.34 13.10
N PRO A 161 -2.29 6.06 13.53
CA PRO A 161 -1.98 5.35 14.77
C PRO A 161 -2.69 5.94 16.01
N ALA A 162 -2.84 7.27 16.05
CA ALA A 162 -3.54 7.99 17.11
C ALA A 162 -5.02 7.58 17.28
N THR A 163 -5.62 6.96 16.26
CA THR A 163 -7.04 6.54 16.27
C THR A 163 -7.23 5.02 16.21
N THR A 164 -6.13 4.27 16.12
CA THR A 164 -6.09 2.81 15.94
C THR A 164 -5.28 2.10 17.03
N GLY A 165 -5.09 2.75 18.18
CA GLY A 165 -4.35 2.16 19.31
C GLY A 165 -2.85 2.00 19.04
N GLY A 166 -2.27 2.89 18.23
CA GLY A 166 -0.87 2.83 17.82
C GLY A 166 -0.59 1.91 16.63
N ALA A 167 -1.63 1.31 16.03
CA ALA A 167 -1.43 0.35 14.95
C ALA A 167 -0.71 0.97 13.75
N THR A 168 0.32 0.28 13.26
CA THR A 168 1.22 0.78 12.21
C THR A 168 1.60 -0.35 11.27
N MET A 169 1.82 -0.03 9.99
CA MET A 169 2.27 -0.98 8.98
C MET A 169 3.11 -0.24 7.93
N LEU A 170 4.09 -0.92 7.34
CA LEU A 170 4.78 -0.43 6.15
C LEU A 170 3.95 -0.77 4.91
N ARG A 171 3.44 0.25 4.23
CA ARG A 171 2.67 0.09 2.99
C ARG A 171 3.61 0.20 1.80
N ARG A 172 3.68 -0.87 0.99
CA ARG A 172 4.54 -0.95 -0.21
C ARG A 172 3.72 -1.42 -1.41
N GLY A 173 2.66 -0.67 -1.69
CA GLY A 173 1.71 -0.98 -2.75
C GLY A 173 2.23 -0.69 -4.16
N TRP A 174 1.58 -1.31 -5.14
CA TRP A 174 1.81 -1.10 -6.57
C TRP A 174 0.48 -0.74 -7.23
N SER A 175 0.49 0.14 -8.22
CA SER A 175 -0.68 0.34 -9.07
C SER A 175 -0.84 -0.85 -10.01
N TYR A 176 -2.07 -1.15 -10.44
CA TYR A 176 -2.33 -2.13 -11.50
C TYR A 176 -3.34 -1.60 -12.51
N HIS A 177 -3.28 -2.08 -13.74
CA HIS A 177 -4.28 -1.84 -14.77
C HIS A 177 -4.30 -3.04 -15.73
N ASP A 178 -5.38 -3.81 -15.69
CA ASP A 178 -5.52 -5.09 -16.41
C ASP A 178 -6.49 -4.99 -17.60
N GLY A 179 -6.73 -3.77 -18.10
CA GLY A 179 -7.68 -3.49 -19.18
C GLY A 179 -9.11 -3.21 -18.69
N PRO A 180 -10.08 -3.14 -19.61
CA PRO A 180 -11.49 -2.93 -19.28
C PRO A 180 -12.17 -4.22 -18.82
N ARG A 181 -13.17 -4.07 -17.95
CA ARG A 181 -14.09 -5.14 -17.53
C ARG A 181 -15.21 -5.34 -18.56
N PRO A 182 -16.03 -6.41 -18.45
CA PRO A 182 -17.15 -6.65 -19.38
C PRO A 182 -18.16 -5.49 -19.50
N ASP A 183 -18.29 -4.65 -18.47
CA ASP A 183 -19.15 -3.47 -18.44
C ASP A 183 -18.47 -2.20 -19.00
N GLY A 184 -17.23 -2.30 -19.48
CA GLY A 184 -16.44 -1.19 -20.02
C GLY A 184 -15.68 -0.38 -18.96
N THR A 185 -15.91 -0.62 -17.66
CA THR A 185 -15.18 0.08 -16.60
C THR A 185 -13.73 -0.38 -16.50
N PRO A 186 -12.78 0.45 -16.06
CA PRO A 186 -11.39 0.03 -15.93
C PRO A 186 -11.21 -0.99 -14.80
N ASP A 187 -10.55 -2.11 -15.08
CA ASP A 187 -9.96 -2.94 -14.03
C ASP A 187 -8.59 -2.37 -13.66
N ALA A 188 -8.62 -1.36 -12.81
CA ALA A 188 -7.44 -0.63 -12.37
C ALA A 188 -7.55 -0.26 -10.89
N GLY A 189 -6.41 -0.23 -10.22
CA GLY A 189 -6.39 0.11 -8.80
C GLY A 189 -5.03 -0.10 -8.15
N MET A 190 -5.05 -0.60 -6.93
CA MET A 190 -3.87 -0.83 -6.10
C MET A 190 -3.75 -2.29 -5.67
N LEU A 191 -2.58 -2.88 -5.92
CA LEU A 191 -2.08 -4.03 -5.20
C LEU A 191 -1.49 -3.52 -3.88
N PHE A 192 -2.30 -3.52 -2.84
CA PHE A 192 -1.92 -3.05 -1.52
C PHE A 192 -1.16 -4.15 -0.79
N LEU A 193 0.09 -3.86 -0.42
CA LEU A 193 0.95 -4.74 0.36
C LEU A 193 1.29 -4.04 1.67
N ALA A 194 0.89 -4.63 2.79
CA ALA A 194 1.19 -4.12 4.12
C ALA A 194 2.04 -5.12 4.90
N TRP A 195 3.22 -4.65 5.32
CA TRP A 195 4.19 -5.38 6.13
C TRP A 195 4.08 -4.93 7.58
N GLN A 196 4.04 -5.90 8.50
CA GLN A 196 3.97 -5.64 9.93
C GLN A 196 4.51 -6.80 10.75
N ALA A 197 4.96 -6.50 11.96
CA ALA A 197 5.39 -7.50 12.94
C ALA A 197 4.20 -8.34 13.47
N ASP A 198 3.00 -7.76 13.54
CA ASP A 198 1.77 -8.47 13.92
C ASP A 198 0.55 -7.83 13.23
N PRO A 199 -0.22 -8.57 12.40
CA PRO A 199 -1.43 -8.06 11.76
C PRO A 199 -2.46 -7.48 12.74
N ARG A 200 -2.51 -7.97 13.98
CA ARG A 200 -3.42 -7.52 15.05
C ARG A 200 -3.07 -6.13 15.58
N THR A 201 -1.82 -5.68 15.40
CA THR A 201 -1.34 -4.34 15.76
C THR A 201 -0.92 -3.53 14.52
N GLY A 202 -1.33 -3.98 13.34
CA GLY A 202 -1.09 -3.31 12.06
C GLY A 202 -2.36 -3.23 11.23
N PHE A 203 -2.46 -4.08 10.20
CA PHE A 203 -3.54 -4.05 9.22
C PHE A 203 -4.96 -4.19 9.80
N VAL A 204 -5.18 -5.15 10.71
CA VAL A 204 -6.52 -5.53 11.17
C VAL A 204 -7.28 -4.39 11.87
N PRO A 205 -6.74 -3.74 12.91
CA PRO A 205 -7.45 -2.63 13.58
C PRO A 205 -7.66 -1.43 12.67
N VAL A 206 -6.71 -1.13 11.78
CA VAL A 206 -6.85 -0.06 10.78
C VAL A 206 -8.00 -0.36 9.83
N GLN A 207 -8.01 -1.55 9.21
CA GLN A 207 -9.06 -1.93 8.27
C GLN A 207 -10.45 -1.99 8.93
N HIS A 208 -10.55 -2.48 10.18
CA HIS A 208 -11.81 -2.46 10.93
C HIS A 208 -12.36 -1.05 11.14
N ARG A 209 -11.48 -0.08 11.38
CA ARG A 209 -11.87 1.32 11.52
C ARG A 209 -12.30 1.92 10.19
N LEU A 210 -11.56 1.66 9.11
CA LEU A 210 -11.91 2.12 7.76
C LEU A 210 -13.28 1.57 7.31
N ALA A 211 -13.53 0.28 7.55
CA ALA A 211 -14.78 -0.38 7.16
C ALA A 211 -16.04 0.24 7.80
N ARG A 212 -15.92 0.97 8.92
CA ARG A 212 -17.06 1.57 9.63
C ARG A 212 -17.51 2.90 9.06
N GLY A 213 -16.70 3.58 8.26
CA GLY A 213 -17.09 4.91 7.80
C GLY A 213 -16.07 5.69 6.99
N ASP A 214 -15.05 5.06 6.41
CA ASP A 214 -14.09 5.75 5.55
C ASP A 214 -14.77 6.37 4.32
N ALA A 215 -14.50 7.65 4.06
CA ALA A 215 -14.97 8.34 2.87
C ALA A 215 -14.45 7.68 1.58
N LEU A 216 -13.23 7.13 1.60
CA LEU A 216 -12.60 6.48 0.44
C LEU A 216 -13.26 5.15 0.07
N ALA A 217 -13.95 4.49 1.00
CA ALA A 217 -14.62 3.21 0.77
C ALA A 217 -15.70 3.28 -0.32
N ARG A 218 -16.22 4.47 -0.63
CA ARG A 218 -17.19 4.69 -1.73
C ARG A 218 -16.55 4.62 -3.12
N TYR A 219 -15.23 4.73 -3.20
CA TYR A 219 -14.47 4.83 -4.44
C TYR A 219 -13.49 3.66 -4.61
N THR A 220 -13.57 2.67 -3.73
CA THR A 220 -12.68 1.50 -3.75
C THR A 220 -13.43 0.21 -3.48
N VAL A 221 -12.97 -0.89 -4.07
CA VAL A 221 -13.55 -2.23 -3.88
C VAL A 221 -12.42 -3.22 -3.64
N HIS A 222 -12.44 -3.92 -2.50
CA HIS A 222 -11.49 -4.99 -2.25
C HIS A 222 -11.97 -6.30 -2.91
N GLU A 223 -11.21 -6.82 -3.87
CA GLU A 223 -11.63 -7.96 -4.69
C GLU A 223 -10.81 -9.23 -4.43
N ALA A 224 -9.63 -9.10 -3.83
CA ALA A 224 -8.82 -10.24 -3.40
C ALA A 224 -8.08 -9.94 -2.09
N SER A 225 -7.73 -11.01 -1.38
CA SER A 225 -7.01 -10.94 -0.11
C SER A 225 -6.10 -12.15 0.08
N ALA A 226 -4.96 -11.92 0.72
CA ALA A 226 -4.13 -12.97 1.29
C ALA A 226 -3.38 -12.45 2.52
N LEU A 227 -3.06 -13.35 3.44
CA LEU A 227 -2.12 -13.11 4.53
C LEU A 227 -1.02 -14.17 4.39
N PHE A 228 0.23 -13.70 4.34
CA PHE A 228 1.40 -14.55 4.27
C PHE A 228 2.32 -14.28 5.46
N VAL A 229 3.12 -15.28 5.78
CA VAL A 229 4.28 -15.14 6.64
C VAL A 229 5.52 -15.12 5.75
N ALA A 230 6.34 -14.09 5.90
CA ALA A 230 7.63 -13.98 5.26
C ALA A 230 8.72 -14.28 6.30
N PRO A 231 9.42 -15.43 6.22
CA PRO A 231 10.49 -15.75 7.16
C PRO A 231 11.66 -14.77 7.02
N GLY A 232 12.55 -14.78 8.02
CA GLY A 232 13.78 -13.99 8.00
C GLY A 232 14.68 -14.33 6.80
N GLY A 233 15.58 -13.41 6.48
CA GLY A 233 16.55 -13.59 5.39
C GLY A 233 17.44 -14.81 5.59
N ALA A 234 17.83 -15.45 4.49
CA ALA A 234 18.67 -16.64 4.55
C ALA A 234 20.11 -16.25 4.92
N ALA A 235 20.68 -16.94 5.91
CA ALA A 235 22.10 -16.84 6.22
C ALA A 235 22.95 -17.45 5.09
N PRO A 236 24.24 -17.08 4.94
CA PRO A 236 25.13 -17.72 3.98
C PRO A 236 25.11 -19.25 4.10
N GLY A 237 24.90 -19.94 2.98
CA GLY A 237 24.80 -21.40 2.91
C GLY A 237 23.45 -22.00 3.34
N ARG A 238 22.44 -21.17 3.64
CA ARG A 238 21.08 -21.61 3.99
C ARG A 238 20.04 -21.15 2.96
N TYR A 239 18.83 -21.71 3.00
CA TYR A 239 17.70 -21.25 2.19
C TYR A 239 16.62 -20.55 3.04
N ILE A 240 15.80 -19.73 2.38
CA ILE A 240 14.69 -18.99 3.01
C ILE A 240 13.69 -19.99 3.60
N GLY A 241 13.38 -19.87 4.89
CA GLY A 241 12.43 -20.75 5.58
C GLY A 241 13.02 -22.08 6.06
N GLN A 242 14.32 -22.33 5.92
CA GLN A 242 14.95 -23.58 6.37
C GLN A 242 14.63 -23.95 7.82
N ALA A 243 14.65 -22.98 8.74
CA ALA A 243 14.34 -23.22 10.15
C ALA A 243 12.88 -23.67 10.42
N LEU A 244 11.96 -23.42 9.49
CA LEU A 244 10.58 -23.93 9.57
C LEU A 244 10.47 -25.35 8.99
N MET A 245 11.21 -25.66 7.93
CA MET A 245 11.08 -26.91 7.20
C MET A 245 11.86 -28.07 7.84
N GLU A 246 12.96 -27.76 8.52
CA GLU A 246 13.87 -28.74 9.15
C GLU A 246 13.86 -28.67 10.69
N GLY A 247 13.03 -27.79 11.26
CA GLY A 247 12.93 -27.54 12.71
C GLY A 247 11.87 -28.35 13.42
#